data_AF-A0A147K2E9-F1
#
_entry.id   AF-A0A147K2E9-F1
#
_cell.length_a   1.000
_cell.length_b   1.000
_cell.length_c   1.000
_cell.angle_alpha   90.00
_cell.angle_beta   90.00
_cell.angle_gamma   90.00
#
_symmetry.space_group_name_H-M   'P 1'
#
loop_
_entity.id
_entity.type
_entity.pdbx_description
1 polymer ?
#
loop_
_entity_poly.entity_id
_entity_poly.type
_entity_poly.pdbx_seq_one_letter_code
_entity_poly.pdbx_strand_id
1 'polypeptide(L)'
;MKLLKGIKITRIEERGRDFWFDLGLRQLREGEVRFYRVRDFLTGDWLFKVCLDKISHKGTIRAIKCPPGKRFAQLEGDTMVFQRSNSPGWLYDVISLTYVDENNIVHRKMAKSKDEIPEAISESFEIRSYEEATGKKMPGKHFVTLIGEDDDKSMIILFLVERAWPISHMPPEFKLKSVDLLSLIKDLEVAKLEDVYRVAGEKMGLDRGQVDDLISSLEEKGEIRRPEPGFVKVVS
;
A
#
# COMPACT_ATOMS: atom_id res chain seq x y z
N MET A 1 -9.84 4.24 9.09
CA MET A 1 -10.61 4.48 7.82
C MET A 1 -10.17 5.70 6.98
N LYS A 2 -9.53 6.75 7.52
CA LYS A 2 -9.19 7.97 6.74
C LYS A 2 -8.11 7.73 5.67
N LEU A 3 -7.04 6.99 6.00
CA LEU A 3 -5.90 6.78 5.10
C LEU A 3 -6.27 5.99 3.83
N LEU A 4 -7.09 4.94 3.98
CA LEU A 4 -7.46 4.06 2.87
C LEU A 4 -8.35 4.73 1.80
N LYS A 5 -9.00 5.86 2.12
CA LYS A 5 -9.81 6.63 1.15
C LYS A 5 -8.97 7.21 0.01
N GLY A 6 -7.67 7.36 0.20
CA GLY A 6 -6.73 7.81 -0.84
C GLY A 6 -6.38 6.73 -1.87
N ILE A 7 -6.87 5.50 -1.71
CA ILE A 7 -6.57 4.38 -2.62
C ILE A 7 -7.73 4.19 -3.60
N LYS A 8 -7.47 4.36 -4.89
CA LYS A 8 -8.45 4.10 -5.95
C LYS A 8 -8.13 2.78 -6.65
N ILE A 9 -8.98 1.78 -6.43
CA ILE A 9 -8.86 0.44 -7.03
C ILE A 9 -9.89 0.29 -8.16
N THR A 10 -9.42 0.03 -9.38
CA THR A 10 -10.27 -0.14 -10.57
C THR A 10 -9.97 -1.48 -11.21
N ARG A 11 -10.98 -2.36 -11.30
CA ARG A 11 -10.87 -3.59 -12.09
C ARG A 11 -10.83 -3.24 -13.57
N ILE A 12 -9.82 -3.72 -14.27
CA ILE A 12 -9.63 -3.43 -15.70
C ILE A 12 -9.87 -4.64 -16.59
N GLU A 13 -9.82 -5.85 -16.02
CA GLU A 13 -10.05 -7.09 -16.75
C GLU A 13 -10.52 -8.18 -15.79
N GLU A 14 -11.37 -9.07 -16.29
CA GLU A 14 -11.88 -10.25 -15.60
C GLU A 14 -11.93 -11.42 -16.57
N ARG A 15 -11.39 -12.56 -16.12
CA ARG A 15 -11.42 -13.84 -16.82
C ARG A 15 -12.04 -14.85 -15.88
N GLY A 16 -13.28 -15.24 -16.16
CA GLY A 16 -14.02 -16.21 -15.33
C GLY A 16 -13.37 -17.61 -15.30
N ARG A 17 -12.49 -17.90 -16.26
CA ARG A 17 -11.69 -19.12 -16.30
C ARG A 17 -10.36 -18.83 -16.99
N ASP A 18 -9.27 -18.98 -16.27
CA ASP A 18 -7.90 -18.82 -16.78
C ASP A 18 -6.93 -19.68 -15.96
N PHE A 19 -5.68 -19.75 -16.41
CA PHE A 19 -4.62 -20.54 -15.81
C PHE A 19 -3.48 -19.65 -15.31
N TRP A 20 -2.82 -20.07 -14.23
CA TRP A 20 -1.59 -19.44 -13.76
C TRP A 20 -0.68 -20.46 -13.11
N PHE A 21 0.63 -20.18 -13.14
CA PHE A 21 1.59 -20.99 -12.42
C PHE A 21 1.69 -20.49 -10.97
N ASP A 22 1.31 -21.34 -10.01
CA ASP A 22 1.45 -21.04 -8.59
C ASP A 22 2.88 -21.36 -8.14
N LEU A 23 3.63 -20.35 -7.76
CA LEU A 23 5.04 -20.51 -7.37
C LEU A 23 5.22 -21.27 -6.06
N GLY A 24 4.24 -21.20 -5.15
CA GLY A 24 4.30 -21.93 -3.88
C GLY A 24 4.07 -23.42 -4.07
N LEU A 25 3.13 -23.78 -4.95
CA LEU A 25 2.79 -25.17 -5.27
C LEU A 25 3.59 -25.74 -6.45
N ARG A 26 4.31 -24.90 -7.20
CA ARG A 26 5.06 -25.24 -8.42
C ARG A 26 4.24 -26.00 -9.46
N GLN A 27 2.97 -25.61 -9.63
CA GLN A 27 2.05 -26.26 -10.56
C GLN A 27 1.12 -25.24 -11.24
N LEU A 28 0.57 -25.64 -12.38
CA LEU A 28 -0.49 -24.88 -13.03
C LEU A 28 -1.78 -25.00 -12.21
N ARG A 29 -2.42 -23.87 -11.97
CA ARG A 29 -3.73 -23.75 -11.33
C ARG A 29 -4.72 -23.17 -12.31
N GLU A 30 -5.99 -23.41 -12.02
CA GLU A 30 -7.13 -22.97 -12.80
C GLU A 30 -8.12 -22.26 -11.86
N GLY A 31 -8.78 -21.23 -12.37
CA GLY A 31 -9.76 -20.47 -11.62
C GLY A 31 -10.03 -19.11 -12.24
N GLU A 32 -10.44 -18.16 -11.42
CA GLU A 32 -10.77 -16.80 -11.86
C GLU A 32 -9.53 -15.91 -11.78
N VAL A 33 -9.29 -15.13 -12.83
CA VAL A 33 -8.19 -14.17 -12.89
C VAL A 33 -8.74 -12.77 -13.15
N ARG A 34 -8.34 -11.81 -12.32
CA ARG A 34 -8.78 -10.42 -12.41
C ARG A 34 -7.57 -9.50 -12.36
N PHE A 35 -7.60 -8.42 -13.14
CA PHE A 35 -6.54 -7.41 -13.14
C PHE A 35 -7.08 -6.08 -12.62
N TYR A 36 -6.26 -5.41 -11.82
CA TYR A 36 -6.62 -4.18 -11.14
C TYR A 36 -5.57 -3.11 -11.37
N ARG A 37 -6.01 -1.96 -11.89
CA ARG A 37 -5.23 -0.72 -11.83
C ARG A 37 -5.51 -0.05 -10.51
N VAL A 38 -4.46 0.29 -9.77
CA VAL A 38 -4.58 0.92 -8.46
C VAL A 38 -3.76 2.19 -8.41
N ARG A 39 -4.40 3.28 -8.00
CA ARG A 39 -3.72 4.54 -7.69
C ARG A 39 -3.72 4.71 -6.18
N ASP A 40 -2.55 4.54 -5.59
CA ASP A 40 -2.32 4.75 -4.17
C ASP A 40 -1.72 6.14 -3.95
N PHE A 41 -2.31 6.92 -3.03
CA PHE A 41 -1.85 8.27 -2.75
C PHE A 41 -0.41 8.31 -2.22
N LEU A 42 0.03 7.25 -1.53
CA LEU A 42 1.34 7.19 -0.93
C LEU A 42 2.41 6.79 -1.94
N THR A 43 2.20 5.66 -2.60
CA THR A 43 3.25 5.00 -3.39
C THR A 43 3.09 5.19 -4.90
N GLY A 44 1.93 5.61 -5.40
CA GLY A 44 1.69 5.89 -6.82
C GLY A 44 0.85 4.83 -7.54
N ASP A 45 1.12 4.61 -8.83
CA ASP A 45 0.31 3.73 -9.68
C ASP A 45 0.85 2.28 -9.71
N TRP A 46 -0.06 1.33 -9.53
CA TRP A 46 0.18 -0.12 -9.52
C TRP A 46 -0.69 -0.86 -10.52
N LEU A 47 -0.23 -2.04 -10.94
CA LEU A 47 -1.03 -3.05 -11.62
C LEU A 47 -0.95 -4.36 -10.83
N PHE A 48 -2.09 -4.87 -10.39
CA PHE A 48 -2.19 -6.14 -9.69
C PHE A 48 -2.92 -7.20 -10.53
N LYS A 49 -2.50 -8.45 -10.36
CA LYS A 49 -3.23 -9.64 -10.80
C LYS A 49 -3.72 -10.39 -9.57
N VAL A 50 -5.02 -10.62 -9.48
CA VAL A 50 -5.64 -11.47 -8.47
C VAL A 50 -6.02 -12.80 -9.13
N CYS A 51 -5.65 -13.91 -8.52
CA CYS A 51 -6.07 -15.25 -8.93
C CYS A 51 -6.81 -15.93 -7.79
N LEU A 52 -8.04 -16.38 -8.05
CA LEU A 52 -8.90 -17.06 -7.10
C LEU A 52 -9.06 -18.52 -7.51
N ASP A 53 -8.64 -19.41 -6.63
CA ASP A 53 -8.74 -20.84 -6.81
C ASP A 53 -9.95 -21.37 -6.02
N LYS A 54 -11.05 -21.59 -6.74
CA LYS A 54 -12.31 -22.06 -6.12
C LYS A 54 -12.22 -23.50 -5.62
N ILE A 55 -11.26 -24.31 -6.08
CA ILE A 55 -11.10 -25.70 -5.64
C ILE A 55 -10.41 -25.76 -4.28
N SER A 56 -9.33 -24.99 -4.13
CA SER A 56 -8.54 -24.94 -2.89
C SER A 56 -8.96 -23.82 -1.93
N HIS A 57 -9.94 -23.00 -2.32
CA HIS A 57 -10.34 -21.78 -1.59
C HIS A 57 -9.12 -20.92 -1.23
N LYS A 58 -8.31 -20.61 -2.24
CA LYS A 58 -7.07 -19.85 -2.10
C LYS A 58 -7.13 -18.62 -2.99
N GLY A 59 -6.85 -17.46 -2.40
CA GLY A 59 -6.64 -16.21 -3.13
C GLY A 59 -5.15 -15.91 -3.25
N THR A 60 -4.74 -15.37 -4.38
CA THR A 60 -3.39 -14.83 -4.54
C THR A 60 -3.46 -13.48 -5.22
N ILE A 61 -2.62 -12.55 -4.77
CA ILE A 61 -2.41 -11.26 -5.42
C ILE A 61 -0.95 -11.15 -5.79
N ARG A 62 -0.68 -10.67 -7.01
CA ARG A 62 0.65 -10.43 -7.53
C ARG A 62 0.78 -9.00 -8.04
N ALA A 63 1.83 -8.30 -7.62
CA ALA A 63 2.21 -7.02 -8.22
C ALA A 63 2.81 -7.27 -9.60
N ILE A 64 2.12 -6.87 -10.66
CA ILE A 64 2.58 -7.01 -12.05
C ILE A 64 3.40 -5.80 -12.48
N LYS A 65 3.00 -4.61 -12.03
CA LYS A 65 3.73 -3.37 -12.24
C LYS A 65 3.74 -2.58 -10.94
N CYS A 66 4.91 -2.12 -10.56
CA CYS A 66 5.12 -1.28 -9.38
C CYS A 66 5.37 0.18 -9.78
N PRO A 67 5.21 1.13 -8.84
CA PRO A 67 5.71 2.49 -8.97
C PRO A 67 7.22 2.51 -9.20
N PRO A 68 7.77 3.58 -9.82
CA PRO A 68 9.20 3.72 -10.02
C PRO A 68 9.95 3.83 -8.68
N GLY A 69 11.19 3.33 -8.66
CA GLY A 69 12.10 3.47 -7.53
C GLY A 69 12.74 2.15 -7.08
N LYS A 70 13.98 2.21 -6.58
CA LYS A 70 14.79 1.03 -6.20
C LYS A 70 14.07 0.09 -5.21
N ARG A 71 13.29 0.66 -4.28
CA ARG A 71 12.56 -0.10 -3.25
C ARG A 71 11.35 -0.82 -3.85
N PHE A 72 10.52 -0.13 -4.63
CA PHE A 72 9.30 -0.69 -5.20
C PHE A 72 9.56 -1.69 -6.34
N ALA A 73 10.65 -1.52 -7.09
CA ALA A 73 11.06 -2.47 -8.11
C ALA A 73 11.30 -3.89 -7.55
N GLN A 74 11.70 -4.01 -6.28
CA GLN A 74 11.87 -5.31 -5.60
C GLN A 74 10.54 -6.01 -5.26
N LEU A 75 9.42 -5.28 -5.32
CA LEU A 75 8.09 -5.86 -5.16
C LEU A 75 7.49 -6.31 -6.50
N GLU A 76 8.16 -6.07 -7.63
CA GLU A 76 7.63 -6.49 -8.93
C GLU A 76 7.65 -8.01 -9.04
N GLY A 77 6.51 -8.59 -9.40
CA GLY A 77 6.30 -10.04 -9.40
C GLY A 77 6.04 -10.63 -8.02
N ASP A 78 6.13 -9.86 -6.95
CA ASP A 78 5.91 -10.32 -5.58
C ASP A 78 4.45 -10.74 -5.35
N THR A 79 4.25 -11.79 -4.55
CA THR A 79 2.95 -12.45 -4.37
C THR A 79 2.56 -12.56 -2.90
N MET A 80 1.30 -12.25 -2.59
CA MET A 80 0.67 -12.46 -1.29
C MET A 80 -0.42 -13.53 -1.41
N VAL A 81 -0.56 -14.35 -0.38
CA VAL A 81 -1.32 -15.60 -0.43
C VAL A 81 -2.34 -15.62 0.69
N PHE A 82 -3.60 -15.71 0.31
CA PHE A 82 -4.74 -15.77 1.19
C PHE A 82 -5.26 -17.21 1.21
N GLN A 83 -5.30 -17.82 2.40
CA GLN A 83 -5.66 -19.22 2.59
C GLN A 83 -6.99 -19.34 3.32
N ARG A 84 -7.73 -20.40 3.05
CA ARG A 84 -8.98 -20.69 3.77
C ARG A 84 -8.78 -20.73 5.28
N SER A 85 -9.57 -19.95 6.01
CA SER A 85 -9.63 -20.00 7.48
C SER A 85 -10.61 -21.09 7.97
N ASN A 86 -10.59 -21.36 9.27
CA ASN A 86 -11.61 -22.20 9.91
C ASN A 86 -12.99 -21.53 9.98
N SER A 87 -13.07 -20.23 9.73
CA SER A 87 -14.35 -19.51 9.63
C SER A 87 -14.86 -19.62 8.18
N PRO A 88 -16.04 -20.23 7.92
CA PRO A 88 -16.55 -20.40 6.56
C PRO A 88 -16.71 -19.07 5.83
N GLY A 89 -16.28 -19.01 4.55
CA GLY A 89 -16.36 -17.81 3.72
C GLY A 89 -15.24 -16.79 3.94
N TRP A 90 -14.27 -17.09 4.81
CA TRP A 90 -13.15 -16.22 5.15
C TRP A 90 -11.81 -16.81 4.74
N LEU A 91 -10.98 -15.97 4.14
CA LEU A 91 -9.56 -16.21 3.92
C LEU A 91 -8.73 -15.47 4.96
N TYR A 92 -7.55 -15.99 5.23
CA TYR A 92 -6.55 -15.37 6.09
C TYR A 92 -5.23 -15.14 5.35
N ASP A 93 -4.55 -14.06 5.70
CA ASP A 93 -3.13 -13.85 5.43
C ASP A 93 -2.37 -13.60 6.74
N VAL A 94 -1.11 -14.02 6.80
CA VAL A 94 -0.25 -13.82 7.97
C VAL A 94 0.40 -12.45 7.86
N ILE A 95 0.11 -11.57 8.83
CA ILE A 95 0.57 -10.19 8.82
C ILE A 95 2.11 -10.15 8.76
N SER A 96 2.63 -9.75 7.60
CA SER A 96 4.06 -9.74 7.29
C SER A 96 4.47 -8.40 6.71
N LEU A 97 5.12 -7.60 7.54
CA LEU A 97 5.51 -6.24 7.22
C LEU A 97 6.88 -6.21 6.57
N THR A 98 6.97 -5.47 5.46
CA THR A 98 8.27 -5.17 4.83
C THR A 98 9.07 -4.17 5.64
N TYR A 99 10.39 -4.20 5.49
CA TYR A 99 11.29 -3.13 5.93
C TYR A 99 12.47 -3.03 4.98
N VAL A 100 13.21 -1.92 5.04
CA VAL A 100 14.36 -1.66 4.18
C VAL A 100 15.62 -1.64 5.03
N ASP A 101 16.66 -2.34 4.60
CA ASP A 101 17.98 -2.27 5.24
C ASP A 101 18.83 -1.08 4.72
N GLU A 102 20.04 -0.92 5.26
CA GLU A 102 20.98 0.13 4.86
C GLU A 102 21.37 0.10 3.37
N ASN A 103 21.25 -1.06 2.70
CA ASN A 103 21.60 -1.25 1.29
C ASN A 103 20.42 -1.03 0.34
N ASN A 104 19.28 -0.59 0.87
CA ASN A 104 17.99 -0.51 0.17
C ASN A 104 17.45 -1.86 -0.29
N ILE A 105 17.76 -2.96 0.42
CA ILE A 105 17.16 -4.26 0.18
C ILE A 105 15.87 -4.37 0.99
N VAL A 106 14.81 -4.83 0.35
CA VAL A 106 13.50 -5.03 0.98
C VAL A 106 13.45 -6.41 1.62
N HIS A 107 13.23 -6.43 2.92
CA HIS A 107 13.06 -7.63 3.74
C HIS A 107 11.62 -7.72 4.27
N ARG A 108 11.29 -8.84 4.91
CA ARG A 108 9.99 -9.03 5.59
C ARG A 108 10.17 -9.60 6.98
N LYS A 109 9.29 -9.18 7.88
CA LYS A 109 9.15 -9.76 9.22
C LYS A 109 7.68 -10.01 9.51
N MET A 110 7.40 -11.08 10.27
CA MET A 110 6.05 -11.32 10.78
C MET A 110 5.80 -10.44 12.00
N ALA A 111 4.59 -9.88 12.13
CA ALA A 111 4.21 -9.10 13.30
C ALA A 111 4.17 -10.01 14.54
N LYS A 112 4.89 -9.64 15.60
CA LYS A 112 5.02 -10.43 16.84
C LYS A 112 4.09 -9.97 17.95
N SER A 113 3.69 -8.70 17.93
CA SER A 113 2.74 -8.10 18.87
C SER A 113 1.71 -7.27 18.14
N LYS A 114 0.60 -6.94 18.82
CA LYS A 114 -0.43 -6.05 18.24
C LYS A 114 0.10 -4.64 17.97
N ASP A 115 1.07 -4.18 18.75
CA ASP A 115 1.66 -2.84 18.60
C ASP A 115 2.50 -2.70 17.32
N GLU A 116 2.98 -3.82 16.76
CA GLU A 116 3.67 -3.81 15.46
C GLU A 116 2.71 -3.71 14.28
N ILE A 117 1.41 -3.95 14.47
CA ILE A 117 0.43 -3.97 13.38
C ILE A 117 0.05 -2.53 13.02
N PRO A 118 0.19 -2.11 11.74
CA PRO A 118 -0.20 -0.78 11.31
C PRO A 118 -1.65 -0.44 11.67
N GLU A 119 -1.88 0.80 12.13
CA GLU A 119 -3.22 1.29 12.48
C GLU A 119 -4.21 1.16 11.32
N ALA A 120 -3.75 1.38 10.09
CA ALA A 120 -4.55 1.17 8.89
C ALA A 120 -5.12 -0.26 8.78
N ILE A 121 -4.38 -1.27 9.27
CA ILE A 121 -4.85 -2.66 9.32
C ILE A 121 -5.80 -2.87 10.49
N SER A 122 -5.40 -2.46 11.70
CA SER A 122 -6.18 -2.72 12.92
C SER A 122 -7.53 -2.00 12.96
N GLU A 123 -7.67 -0.86 12.27
CA GLU A 123 -8.94 -0.15 12.13
C GLU A 123 -9.87 -0.71 11.04
N SER A 124 -9.34 -1.46 10.07
CA SER A 124 -10.06 -1.76 8.82
C SER A 124 -10.30 -3.25 8.59
N PHE A 125 -9.55 -4.11 9.29
CA PHE A 125 -9.62 -5.56 9.11
C PHE A 125 -9.81 -6.26 10.45
N GLU A 126 -10.48 -7.41 10.40
CA GLU A 126 -10.52 -8.31 11.54
C GLU A 126 -9.15 -8.96 11.71
N ILE A 127 -8.57 -8.83 12.90
CA ILE A 127 -7.31 -9.45 13.28
C ILE A 127 -7.58 -10.54 14.29
N ARG A 128 -7.04 -11.74 14.03
CA ARG A 128 -7.05 -12.86 14.99
C ARG A 128 -5.64 -13.39 15.19
N SER A 129 -5.47 -14.20 16.23
CA SER A 129 -4.28 -15.03 16.30
C SER A 129 -4.30 -16.09 15.19
N TYR A 130 -3.12 -16.55 14.80
CA TYR A 130 -2.98 -17.63 13.82
C TYR A 130 -3.71 -18.92 14.28
N GLU A 131 -3.67 -19.21 15.59
CA GLU A 131 -4.33 -20.38 16.17
C GLU A 131 -5.85 -20.26 16.09
N GLU A 132 -6.45 -19.11 16.40
CA GLU A 132 -7.90 -18.91 16.30
C GLU A 132 -8.39 -19.04 14.85
N ALA A 133 -7.60 -18.55 13.89
CA ALA A 133 -7.99 -18.58 12.48
C ALA A 133 -7.80 -19.96 11.81
N THR A 134 -6.86 -20.77 12.29
CA THR A 134 -6.45 -22.02 11.61
C THR A 134 -6.60 -23.28 12.45
N GLY A 135 -6.81 -23.16 13.76
CA GLY A 135 -6.80 -24.27 14.72
C GLY A 135 -5.41 -24.90 14.91
N LYS A 136 -4.35 -24.27 14.40
CA LYS A 136 -2.98 -24.80 14.42
C LYS A 136 -2.05 -23.84 15.16
N LYS A 137 -1.12 -24.39 15.93
CA LYS A 137 0.04 -23.64 16.46
C LYS A 137 1.20 -23.72 15.48
N MET A 138 1.83 -22.59 15.17
CA MET A 138 3.00 -22.53 14.31
C MET A 138 4.02 -21.52 14.86
N PRO A 139 5.28 -21.92 15.11
CA PRO A 139 6.31 -20.99 15.55
C PRO A 139 6.48 -19.82 14.57
N GLY A 140 6.53 -18.60 15.11
CA GLY A 140 6.75 -17.37 14.35
C GLY A 140 5.51 -16.76 13.68
N LYS A 141 4.38 -17.48 13.62
CA LYS A 141 3.11 -16.93 13.12
C LYS A 141 2.22 -16.55 14.29
N HIS A 142 2.00 -15.26 14.47
CA HIS A 142 1.26 -14.75 15.62
C HIS A 142 -0.12 -14.24 15.23
N PHE A 143 -0.17 -13.33 14.24
CA PHE A 143 -1.40 -12.65 13.85
C PHE A 143 -1.72 -12.85 12.37
N VAL A 144 -3.01 -12.84 12.08
CA VAL A 144 -3.56 -12.90 10.72
C VAL A 144 -4.62 -11.83 10.53
N THR A 145 -4.78 -11.38 9.30
CA THR A 145 -5.95 -10.62 8.85
C THR A 145 -6.97 -11.57 8.26
N LEU A 146 -8.26 -11.31 8.49
CA LEU A 146 -9.37 -12.04 7.86
C LEU A 146 -10.09 -11.17 6.84
N ILE A 147 -10.35 -11.75 5.67
CA ILE A 147 -11.07 -11.11 4.56
C ILE A 147 -12.05 -12.10 3.93
N GLY A 148 -13.08 -11.62 3.23
CA GLY A 148 -14.00 -12.49 2.48
C GLY A 148 -13.33 -13.19 1.29
N GLU A 149 -13.83 -14.36 0.90
CA GLU A 149 -13.27 -15.18 -0.21
C GLU A 149 -13.24 -14.47 -1.58
N ASP A 150 -14.12 -13.49 -1.80
CA ASP A 150 -14.22 -12.73 -3.05
C ASP A 150 -13.83 -11.23 -2.89
N ASP A 151 -13.20 -10.87 -1.77
CA ASP A 151 -12.82 -9.47 -1.48
C ASP A 151 -11.42 -9.12 -2.02
N ASP A 152 -11.33 -9.03 -3.35
CA ASP A 152 -10.10 -8.65 -4.04
C ASP A 152 -9.55 -7.29 -3.60
N LYS A 153 -10.43 -6.35 -3.24
CA LYS A 153 -10.01 -5.01 -2.84
C LYS A 153 -9.25 -5.07 -1.51
N SER A 154 -9.75 -5.84 -0.56
CA SER A 154 -9.06 -6.10 0.69
C SER A 154 -7.72 -6.78 0.50
N MET A 155 -7.61 -7.75 -0.42
CA MET A 155 -6.31 -8.36 -0.77
C MET A 155 -5.30 -7.32 -1.26
N ILE A 156 -5.74 -6.40 -2.11
CA ILE A 156 -4.88 -5.33 -2.66
C ILE A 156 -4.49 -4.32 -1.58
N ILE A 157 -5.44 -3.92 -0.73
CA ILE A 157 -5.16 -3.01 0.38
C ILE A 157 -4.13 -3.61 1.32
N LEU A 158 -4.28 -4.88 1.70
CA LEU A 158 -3.33 -5.56 2.58
C LEU A 158 -1.95 -5.64 1.94
N PHE A 159 -1.84 -5.93 0.63
CA PHE A 159 -0.55 -5.87 -0.07
C PHE A 159 0.08 -4.49 0.05
N LEU A 160 -0.68 -3.41 -0.19
CA LEU A 160 -0.16 -2.05 -0.12
C LEU A 160 0.31 -1.71 1.30
N VAL A 161 -0.51 -1.97 2.31
CA VAL A 161 -0.24 -1.57 3.69
C VAL A 161 0.87 -2.41 4.33
N GLU A 162 0.93 -3.71 4.02
CA GLU A 162 1.95 -4.60 4.60
C GLU A 162 3.28 -4.53 3.84
N ARG A 163 3.25 -4.27 2.52
CA ARG A 163 4.45 -4.39 1.68
C ARG A 163 4.92 -3.10 1.03
N ALA A 164 4.02 -2.24 0.59
CA ALA A 164 4.40 -1.04 -0.15
C ALA A 164 4.61 0.17 0.78
N TRP A 165 3.70 0.38 1.73
CA TRP A 165 3.73 1.52 2.63
C TRP A 165 4.96 1.54 3.55
N PRO A 166 5.38 0.42 4.17
CA PRO A 166 6.52 0.43 5.10
C PRO A 166 7.87 0.77 4.45
N ILE A 167 7.97 0.65 3.12
CA ILE A 167 9.19 0.97 2.37
C ILE A 167 9.15 2.35 1.69
N SER A 168 8.03 3.08 1.85
CA SER A 168 7.90 4.47 1.42
C SER A 168 8.93 5.36 2.12
N HIS A 169 9.42 6.39 1.41
CA HIS A 169 10.32 7.39 1.99
C HIS A 169 9.60 8.36 2.94
N MET A 170 8.27 8.43 2.86
CA MET A 170 7.45 9.26 3.73
C MET A 170 6.37 8.44 4.43
N PRO A 171 6.06 8.75 5.70
CA PRO A 171 4.91 8.20 6.39
C PRO A 171 3.57 8.57 5.70
N PRO A 172 2.54 7.71 5.79
CA PRO A 172 1.23 7.96 5.19
C PRO A 172 0.59 9.28 5.66
N GLU A 173 0.70 9.61 6.95
CA GLU A 173 0.10 10.82 7.54
C GLU A 173 0.73 12.07 6.94
N PHE A 174 2.04 11.99 6.67
CA PHE A 174 2.80 13.07 6.07
C PHE A 174 2.45 13.28 4.60
N LYS A 175 2.23 12.20 3.85
CA LYS A 175 1.86 12.31 2.43
C LYS A 175 0.47 12.90 2.22
N LEU A 176 -0.50 12.66 3.11
CA LEU A 176 -1.79 13.35 3.04
C LEU A 176 -1.63 14.86 3.14
N LYS A 177 -0.77 15.33 4.04
CA LYS A 177 -0.43 16.75 4.13
C LYS A 177 0.22 17.28 2.84
N SER A 178 0.95 16.46 2.08
CA SER A 178 1.48 16.89 0.77
C SER A 178 0.39 17.30 -0.23
N VAL A 179 -0.77 16.63 -0.20
CA VAL A 179 -1.90 16.95 -1.07
C VAL A 179 -2.55 18.26 -0.66
N ASP A 180 -2.73 18.47 0.64
CA ASP A 180 -3.26 19.72 1.19
C ASP A 180 -2.31 20.90 0.90
N LEU A 181 -0.99 20.67 0.99
CA LEU A 181 0.03 21.65 0.67
C LEU A 181 0.03 22.00 -0.83
N LEU A 182 -0.13 21.00 -1.71
CA LEU A 182 -0.24 21.24 -3.14
C LEU A 182 -1.51 22.05 -3.46
N SER A 183 -2.64 21.75 -2.82
CA SER A 183 -3.86 22.55 -2.95
C SER A 183 -3.64 24.00 -2.49
N LEU A 184 -2.94 24.19 -1.37
CA LEU A 184 -2.57 25.52 -0.88
C LEU A 184 -1.71 26.28 -1.91
N ILE A 185 -0.67 25.65 -2.44
CA ILE A 185 0.21 26.28 -3.45
C ILE A 185 -0.58 26.60 -4.72
N LYS A 186 -1.53 25.75 -5.10
CA LYS A 186 -2.43 25.98 -6.23
C LYS A 186 -3.32 27.21 -6.02
N ASP A 187 -3.92 27.35 -4.83
CA ASP A 187 -4.78 28.49 -4.48
C ASP A 187 -3.99 29.81 -4.44
N LEU A 188 -2.69 29.75 -4.19
CA LEU A 188 -1.80 30.91 -4.16
C LEU A 188 -1.26 31.31 -5.55
N GLU A 189 -1.51 30.53 -6.61
CA GLU A 189 -1.02 30.65 -8.01
C GLU A 189 0.52 30.71 -8.20
N VAL A 190 1.20 31.60 -7.47
CA VAL A 190 2.65 31.73 -7.27
C VAL A 190 2.87 32.04 -5.80
N ALA A 191 3.31 31.05 -5.02
CA ALA A 191 3.45 31.19 -3.58
C ALA A 191 4.87 31.58 -3.19
N LYS A 192 5.03 32.65 -2.39
CA LYS A 192 6.29 32.87 -1.66
C LYS A 192 6.50 31.73 -0.69
N LEU A 193 7.70 31.20 -0.64
CA LEU A 193 8.05 30.06 0.22
C LEU A 193 7.75 30.37 1.70
N GLU A 194 7.95 31.62 2.12
CA GLU A 194 7.60 32.09 3.47
C GLU A 194 6.10 32.07 3.75
N ASP A 195 5.25 32.39 2.76
CA ASP A 195 3.80 32.25 2.91
C ASP A 195 3.38 30.78 2.97
N VAL A 196 4.06 29.92 2.21
CA VAL A 196 3.85 28.47 2.30
C VAL A 196 4.22 27.95 3.69
N TYR A 197 5.38 28.31 4.24
CA TYR A 197 5.78 27.93 5.60
C TYR A 197 4.77 28.41 6.64
N ARG A 198 4.38 29.69 6.57
CA ARG A 198 3.44 30.29 7.53
C ARG A 198 2.09 29.58 7.50
N VAL A 199 1.49 29.45 6.31
CA VAL A 199 0.14 28.89 6.19
C VAL A 199 0.14 27.38 6.43
N ALA A 200 1.18 26.65 6.04
CA ALA A 200 1.34 25.24 6.37
C ALA A 200 1.51 25.03 7.90
N GLY A 201 2.26 25.90 8.57
CA GLY A 201 2.36 25.91 10.03
C GLY A 201 1.01 26.15 10.70
N GLU A 202 0.30 27.21 10.30
CA GLU A 202 -0.99 27.60 10.87
C GLU A 202 -2.11 26.58 10.62
N LYS A 203 -2.24 26.08 9.38
CA LYS A 203 -3.38 25.22 8.98
C LYS A 203 -3.12 23.73 9.15
N MET A 204 -1.86 23.31 9.08
CA MET A 204 -1.49 21.89 8.96
C MET A 204 -0.56 21.43 10.09
N GLY A 205 -0.15 22.35 10.97
CA GLY A 205 0.75 22.08 12.07
C GLY A 205 2.10 21.53 11.59
N LEU A 206 2.61 22.05 10.48
CA LEU A 206 3.89 21.65 9.90
C LEU A 206 5.01 22.59 10.33
N ASP A 207 6.17 22.04 10.70
CA ASP A 207 7.39 22.82 10.86
C ASP A 207 8.09 23.08 9.51
N ARG A 208 9.11 23.95 9.50
CA ARG A 208 9.82 24.31 8.26
C ARG A 208 10.49 23.13 7.58
N GLY A 209 11.15 22.24 8.35
CA GLY A 209 11.84 21.09 7.78
C GLY A 209 10.86 20.12 7.12
N GLN A 210 9.71 19.93 7.76
CA GLN A 210 8.62 19.14 7.19
C GLN A 210 8.09 19.74 5.88
N VAL A 211 7.92 21.06 5.82
CA VAL A 211 7.48 21.72 4.58
C VAL A 211 8.53 21.55 3.47
N ASP A 212 9.82 21.60 3.81
CA ASP A 212 10.92 21.40 2.85
C ASP A 212 10.93 19.97 2.27
N ASP A 213 10.70 18.96 3.10
CA ASP A 213 10.60 17.56 2.65
C ASP A 213 9.41 17.38 1.68
N LEU A 214 8.28 18.00 1.98
CA LEU A 214 7.09 17.94 1.13
C LEU A 214 7.31 18.65 -0.20
N ILE A 215 7.90 19.84 -0.20
CA ILE A 215 8.21 20.59 -1.42
C ILE A 215 9.17 19.79 -2.28
N SER A 216 10.23 19.23 -1.70
CA SER A 216 11.20 18.41 -2.43
C SER A 216 10.52 17.20 -3.09
N SER A 217 9.62 16.52 -2.38
CA SER A 217 8.86 15.41 -2.96
C SER A 217 7.93 15.83 -4.10
N LEU A 218 7.29 17.01 -4.01
CA LEU A 218 6.42 17.52 -5.07
C LEU A 218 7.23 17.98 -6.29
N GLU A 219 8.44 18.52 -6.09
CA GLU A 219 9.38 18.89 -7.16
C GLU A 219 9.91 17.65 -7.89
N GLU A 220 10.31 16.60 -7.17
CA GLU A 220 10.75 15.32 -7.76
C GLU A 220 9.68 14.67 -8.63
N LYS A 221 8.41 14.83 -8.25
CA LYS A 221 7.25 14.34 -9.01
C LYS A 221 6.88 15.22 -10.20
N GLY A 222 7.51 16.39 -10.33
CA GLY A 222 7.18 17.38 -11.36
C GLY A 222 5.81 18.04 -11.16
N GLU A 223 5.25 17.97 -9.95
CA GLU A 223 3.94 18.58 -9.61
C GLU A 223 4.07 20.08 -9.32
N ILE A 224 5.25 20.52 -8.87
CA ILE A 224 5.59 21.94 -8.65
C ILE A 224 6.97 22.27 -9.24
N ARG A 225 7.23 23.56 -9.45
CA ARG A 225 8.52 24.12 -9.88
C ARG A 225 8.82 25.43 -9.17
N ARG A 226 10.10 25.84 -9.19
CA ARG A 226 10.53 27.17 -8.73
C ARG A 226 10.62 28.12 -9.92
N PRO A 227 9.69 29.09 -10.07
CA PRO A 227 9.80 30.09 -11.12
C PRO A 227 10.98 31.04 -10.87
N GLU A 228 11.30 31.29 -9.60
CA GLU A 228 12.38 32.17 -9.15
C GLU A 228 12.79 31.81 -7.70
N PRO A 229 13.97 32.23 -7.22
CA PRO A 229 14.44 31.92 -5.87
C PRO A 229 13.45 32.38 -4.79
N GLY A 230 13.08 31.47 -3.89
CA GLY A 230 12.13 31.77 -2.80
C GLY A 230 10.65 31.66 -3.19
N PHE A 231 10.32 31.15 -4.37
CA PHE A 231 8.94 30.93 -4.81
C PHE A 231 8.71 29.51 -5.30
N VAL A 232 7.47 29.03 -5.16
CA VAL A 232 7.01 27.75 -5.69
C VAL A 232 5.69 27.92 -6.43
N LYS A 233 5.51 27.16 -7.51
CA LYS A 233 4.31 27.19 -8.36
C LYS A 233 3.96 25.78 -8.84
N VAL A 234 2.66 25.46 -8.90
CA VAL A 234 2.17 24.20 -9.48
C VAL A 234 2.45 24.14 -10.98
N VAL A 235 2.93 22.98 -11.44
CA VAL A 235 3.07 22.66 -12.87
C VAL A 235 1.72 22.13 -13.34
N SER A 236 0.99 22.95 -14.08
CA SER A 236 -0.30 22.61 -14.72
C SER A 236 -0.12 21.65 -15.88
#